data_AF-A0A501XUN9-F1
#
_entry.id   AF-A0A501XUN9-F1
#
_cell.length_a   1.000
_cell.length_b   1.000
_cell.length_c   1.000
_cell.angle_alpha   90.00
_cell.angle_beta   90.00
_cell.angle_gamma   90.00
#
_symmetry.space_group_name_H-M   'P 1'
#
loop_
_entity.id
_entity.type
_entity.pdbx_description
1 polymer ?
#
loop_
_entity_poly.entity_id
_entity_poly.type
_entity_poly.pdbx_seq_one_letter_code
_entity_poly.pdbx_strand_id
1 'polypeptide(L)'
;MVDIQFSEHSLKQRLAKILTVPKWTKQPIVTAKAFLQSLTIAQRCYLLALIALLLFQSDIWLAAIITAVALIIEFWPKFAIAWHSLAGKAIFLLFYAVIANFALAASGSVVNEITGVSASHLSYTHNFAILLYLPIWFVCISILALLLLQIVIPCYLLFHIGLRILGLETNQQDNKKRFVVTTAFLRMVLSVVLLMNLVAISDGETLLENVANKIQKNEKVSLANTVVEVKITEKAQTEAENAANDLTMQSADGTIESLRTFGHTYYKGIRELIALFAYKFEADGRSRCEKLANSVVVELNDYEILEITESANEKYGYHFEVKKCISPAFGQIVSPPK
;
A
#
# COMPACT_ATOMS: atom_id res chain seq x y z
N MET A 1 22.15 -1.79 -82.50
CA MET A 1 23.00 -0.96 -81.60
C MET A 1 22.06 0.04 -80.97
N VAL A 2 22.11 0.24 -79.65
CA VAL A 2 21.08 0.89 -78.79
C VAL A 2 20.01 -0.11 -78.32
N ASP A 3 20.15 -0.59 -77.07
CA ASP A 3 19.03 -0.82 -76.12
C ASP A 3 19.37 -1.72 -74.90
N ILE A 4 20.58 -2.27 -74.79
CA ILE A 4 20.92 -3.13 -73.63
C ILE A 4 21.62 -2.34 -72.49
N GLN A 5 22.24 -1.19 -72.78
CA GLN A 5 22.98 -0.42 -71.76
C GLN A 5 22.11 0.48 -70.85
N PHE A 6 20.85 0.78 -71.22
CA PHE A 6 20.02 1.74 -70.45
C PHE A 6 19.35 1.10 -69.22
N SER A 7 19.16 -0.22 -69.21
CA SER A 7 18.48 -0.96 -68.13
C SER A 7 19.36 -1.17 -66.89
N GLU A 8 20.65 -1.50 -67.08
CA GLU A 8 21.57 -1.75 -65.96
C GLU A 8 21.84 -0.50 -65.11
N HIS A 9 21.90 0.67 -65.75
CA HIS A 9 22.19 1.93 -65.06
C HIS A 9 21.02 2.40 -64.17
N SER A 10 19.79 2.13 -64.61
CA SER A 10 18.55 2.40 -63.87
C SER A 10 18.40 1.52 -62.62
N LEU A 11 18.71 0.23 -62.74
CA LEU A 11 18.65 -0.74 -61.64
C LEU A 11 19.71 -0.48 -60.57
N LYS A 12 20.95 -0.16 -60.97
CA LYS A 12 22.03 0.20 -60.03
C LYS A 12 21.71 1.49 -59.25
N GLN A 13 21.08 2.48 -59.89
CA GLN A 13 20.64 3.71 -59.21
C GLN A 13 19.46 3.48 -58.25
N ARG A 14 18.53 2.58 -58.57
CA ARG A 14 17.41 2.22 -57.69
C ARG A 14 17.86 1.40 -56.49
N LEU A 15 18.79 0.46 -56.67
CA LEU A 15 19.39 -0.32 -55.59
C LEU A 15 20.25 0.55 -54.66
N ALA A 16 21.00 1.52 -55.21
CA ALA A 16 21.76 2.47 -54.40
C ALA A 16 20.85 3.36 -53.51
N LYS A 17 19.64 3.72 -53.98
CA LYS A 17 18.62 4.44 -53.19
C LYS A 17 17.97 3.60 -52.09
N ILE A 18 17.90 2.28 -52.26
CA ILE A 18 17.35 1.35 -51.26
C ILE A 18 18.42 1.00 -50.21
N LEU A 19 19.70 0.98 -50.60
CA LEU A 19 20.84 0.78 -49.69
C LEU A 19 21.35 2.06 -49.04
N THR A 20 20.77 3.25 -49.31
CA THR A 20 21.04 4.40 -48.46
C THR A 20 20.40 4.19 -47.10
N VAL A 21 21.22 3.75 -46.17
CA VAL A 21 20.93 3.65 -44.74
C VAL A 21 20.18 4.92 -44.29
N PRO A 22 19.02 4.80 -43.62
CA PRO A 22 18.27 5.96 -43.17
C PRO A 22 19.17 6.87 -42.34
N LYS A 23 19.18 8.18 -42.62
CA LYS A 23 20.06 9.19 -41.99
C LYS A 23 19.99 9.21 -40.45
N TRP A 24 19.01 8.53 -39.83
CA TRP A 24 18.91 8.28 -38.38
C TRP A 24 20.07 7.44 -37.80
N THR A 25 20.86 6.75 -38.62
CA THR A 25 21.98 5.93 -38.13
C THR A 25 23.26 6.71 -37.87
N LYS A 26 23.40 7.95 -38.37
CA LYS A 26 24.69 8.63 -38.34
C LYS A 26 25.01 9.30 -37.00
N GLN A 27 24.02 9.65 -36.16
CA GLN A 27 24.23 10.19 -34.81
C GLN A 27 23.07 9.87 -33.85
N PRO A 28 22.87 8.60 -33.45
CA PRO A 28 21.75 8.18 -32.60
C PRO A 28 21.71 8.94 -31.26
N ILE A 29 22.88 9.33 -30.74
CA ILE A 29 23.02 10.01 -29.44
C ILE A 29 22.47 11.45 -29.49
N VAL A 30 22.70 12.18 -30.59
CA VAL A 30 22.25 13.58 -30.72
C VAL A 30 20.74 13.64 -30.96
N THR A 31 20.20 12.72 -31.77
CA THR A 31 18.76 12.61 -32.02
C THR A 31 18.02 12.13 -30.77
N ALA A 32 18.60 11.20 -30.00
CA ALA A 32 18.05 10.74 -28.72
C ALA A 32 18.04 11.86 -27.66
N LYS A 33 19.10 12.67 -27.57
CA LYS A 33 19.17 13.80 -26.62
C LYS A 33 18.12 14.87 -26.94
N ALA A 34 17.97 15.22 -28.22
CA ALA A 34 16.95 16.15 -28.69
C ALA A 34 15.52 15.62 -28.45
N PHE A 35 15.31 14.32 -28.67
CA PHE A 35 14.06 13.64 -28.36
C PHE A 35 13.76 13.69 -26.86
N LEU A 36 14.70 13.28 -26.00
CA LEU A 36 14.54 13.26 -24.54
C LEU A 36 14.25 14.66 -23.96
N GLN A 37 14.85 15.70 -24.54
CA GLN A 37 14.61 17.09 -24.15
C GLN A 37 13.21 17.59 -24.51
N SER A 38 12.60 17.06 -25.57
CA SER A 38 11.22 17.42 -25.98
C SER A 38 10.13 16.80 -25.11
N LEU A 39 10.47 15.82 -24.26
CA LEU A 39 9.53 15.13 -23.38
C LEU A 39 9.38 15.85 -22.03
N THR A 40 8.16 15.81 -21.47
CA THR A 40 7.87 16.33 -20.12
C THR A 40 8.57 15.47 -19.04
N ILE A 41 8.76 16.04 -17.85
CA ILE A 41 9.44 15.35 -16.72
C ILE A 41 8.77 14.00 -16.42
N ALA A 42 7.43 13.95 -16.36
CA ALA A 42 6.68 12.70 -16.16
C ALA A 42 6.91 11.70 -17.31
N GLN A 43 6.94 12.15 -18.57
CA GLN A 43 7.20 11.27 -19.72
C GLN A 43 8.60 10.66 -19.71
N ARG A 44 9.60 11.40 -19.21
CA ARG A 44 10.96 10.87 -19.02
C ARG A 44 10.97 9.77 -17.95
N CYS A 45 10.23 9.95 -16.86
CA CYS A 45 10.10 8.94 -15.81
C CYS A 45 9.40 7.66 -16.31
N TYR A 46 8.35 7.77 -17.15
CA TYR A 46 7.71 6.59 -17.75
C TYR A 46 8.64 5.85 -18.72
N LEU A 47 9.44 6.56 -19.52
CA LEU A 47 10.44 5.93 -20.37
C LEU A 47 11.53 5.23 -19.55
N LEU A 48 11.98 5.85 -18.46
CA LEU A 48 12.91 5.22 -17.52
C LEU A 48 12.30 3.97 -16.89
N ALA A 49 11.02 4.01 -16.49
CA ALA A 49 10.32 2.85 -15.96
C ALA A 49 10.21 1.72 -16.99
N LEU A 50 9.91 2.03 -18.25
CA LEU A 50 9.88 1.04 -19.33
C LEU A 50 11.27 0.44 -19.59
N ILE A 51 12.32 1.26 -19.62
CA ILE A 51 13.69 0.79 -19.81
C ILE A 51 14.13 -0.10 -18.63
N ALA A 52 13.78 0.29 -17.40
CA ALA A 52 14.05 -0.51 -16.20
C ALA A 52 13.33 -1.87 -16.27
N LEU A 53 12.06 -1.88 -16.70
CA LEU A 53 11.28 -3.11 -16.89
C LEU A 53 11.92 -4.03 -17.94
N LEU A 54 12.44 -3.46 -19.04
CA LEU A 54 13.01 -4.23 -20.14
C LEU A 54 14.41 -4.78 -19.82
N LEU A 55 15.23 -4.03 -19.09
CA LEU A 55 16.62 -4.41 -18.77
C LEU A 55 16.73 -5.25 -17.50
N PHE A 56 15.88 -4.99 -16.50
CA PHE A 56 15.92 -5.63 -15.18
C PHE A 56 14.62 -6.42 -14.97
N GLN A 57 14.45 -7.51 -15.73
CA GLN A 57 13.29 -8.40 -15.61
C GLN A 57 13.17 -9.04 -14.21
N SER A 58 14.27 -9.14 -13.46
CA SER A 58 14.30 -9.65 -12.09
C SER A 58 13.75 -8.66 -11.04
N ASP A 59 13.83 -7.35 -11.29
CA ASP A 59 13.52 -6.31 -10.30
C ASP A 59 12.29 -5.46 -10.72
N ILE A 60 11.16 -6.12 -10.94
CA ILE A 60 9.88 -5.49 -11.33
C ILE A 60 9.50 -4.35 -10.35
N TRP A 61 9.92 -4.44 -9.09
CA TRP A 61 9.77 -3.45 -8.03
C TRP A 61 10.34 -2.08 -8.33
N LEU A 62 11.54 -2.02 -8.93
CA LEU A 62 12.16 -0.76 -9.30
C LEU A 62 11.32 -0.03 -10.35
N ALA A 63 10.82 -0.77 -11.34
CA ALA A 63 9.92 -0.22 -12.35
C ALA A 63 8.60 0.25 -11.71
N ALA A 64 8.05 -0.47 -10.74
CA ALA A 64 6.84 -0.07 -10.01
C ALA A 64 7.03 1.22 -9.21
N ILE A 65 8.12 1.37 -8.46
CA ILE A 65 8.42 2.58 -7.69
C ILE A 65 8.63 3.78 -8.61
N ILE A 66 9.41 3.62 -9.69
CA ILE A 66 9.63 4.71 -10.66
C ILE A 66 8.30 5.10 -11.33
N THR A 67 7.44 4.13 -11.61
CA THR A 67 6.08 4.39 -12.15
C THR A 67 5.23 5.13 -11.12
N ALA A 68 5.25 4.76 -9.84
CA ALA A 68 4.52 5.46 -8.79
C ALA A 68 4.97 6.92 -8.66
N VAL A 69 6.28 7.18 -8.67
CA VAL A 69 6.84 8.53 -8.64
C VAL A 69 6.41 9.34 -9.88
N ALA A 70 6.47 8.72 -11.07
CA ALA A 70 6.01 9.36 -12.31
C ALA A 70 4.54 9.77 -12.24
N LEU A 71 3.69 8.89 -11.67
CA LEU A 71 2.28 9.16 -11.45
C LEU A 71 2.09 10.31 -10.46
N ILE A 72 2.76 10.30 -9.31
CA ILE A 72 2.64 11.37 -8.30
C ILE A 72 2.97 12.74 -8.91
N ILE A 73 4.08 12.85 -9.65
CA ILE A 73 4.48 14.10 -10.31
C ILE A 73 3.42 14.60 -11.28
N GLU A 74 2.78 13.68 -12.01
CA GLU A 74 1.73 14.03 -12.96
C GLU A 74 0.39 14.36 -12.31
N PHE A 75 0.04 13.65 -11.24
CA PHE A 75 -1.23 13.78 -10.53
C PHE A 75 -1.25 14.98 -9.61
N TRP A 76 -0.14 15.32 -8.96
CA TRP A 76 -0.04 16.42 -8.01
C TRP A 76 -0.64 17.74 -8.51
N PRO A 77 -0.29 18.27 -9.70
CA PRO A 77 -0.88 19.51 -10.18
C PRO A 77 -2.38 19.39 -10.47
N LYS A 78 -2.85 18.23 -10.96
CA LYS A 78 -4.29 17.99 -11.21
C LYS A 78 -5.07 17.92 -9.90
N PHE A 79 -4.50 17.24 -8.91
CA PHE A 79 -5.04 17.18 -7.56
C PHE A 79 -5.13 18.58 -6.94
N ALA A 80 -4.09 19.41 -7.05
CA ALA A 80 -4.10 20.77 -6.54
C ALA A 80 -5.23 21.61 -7.16
N ILE A 81 -5.43 21.50 -8.49
CA ILE A 81 -6.54 22.17 -9.18
C ILE A 81 -7.89 21.67 -8.66
N ALA A 82 -8.06 20.35 -8.53
CA ALA A 82 -9.28 19.75 -8.00
C ALA A 82 -9.56 20.20 -6.55
N TRP A 83 -8.54 20.23 -5.69
CA TRP A 83 -8.62 20.66 -4.29
C TRP A 83 -9.08 22.11 -4.14
N HIS A 84 -8.63 23.01 -5.01
CA HIS A 84 -9.07 24.39 -5.00
C HIS A 84 -10.45 24.61 -5.65
N SER A 85 -10.92 23.68 -6.49
CA SER A 85 -12.23 23.75 -7.13
C SER A 85 -13.38 23.47 -6.15
N LEU A 86 -14.54 24.10 -6.37
CA LEU A 86 -15.75 23.85 -5.57
C LEU A 86 -16.24 22.40 -5.70
N ALA A 87 -16.29 21.88 -6.93
CA ALA A 87 -16.73 20.52 -7.22
C ALA A 87 -15.78 19.47 -6.59
N GLY A 88 -14.47 19.69 -6.65
CA GLY A 88 -13.50 18.79 -6.04
C GLY A 88 -13.61 18.75 -4.51
N LYS A 89 -13.81 19.90 -3.85
CA LYS A 89 -14.09 19.93 -2.40
C LYS A 89 -15.32 19.10 -2.03
N ALA A 90 -16.40 19.21 -2.78
CA ALA A 90 -17.61 18.41 -2.53
C ALA A 90 -17.34 16.90 -2.70
N ILE A 91 -16.59 16.51 -3.74
CA ILE A 91 -16.18 15.12 -3.96
C ILE A 91 -15.29 14.60 -2.82
N PHE A 92 -14.31 15.40 -2.36
CA PHE A 92 -13.47 15.01 -1.22
C PHE A 92 -14.26 14.85 0.07
N LEU A 93 -15.25 15.70 0.33
CA LEU A 93 -16.15 15.53 1.48
C LEU A 93 -16.96 14.22 1.40
N LEU A 94 -17.43 13.84 0.19
CA LEU A 94 -18.08 12.55 -0.02
C LEU A 94 -17.12 11.39 0.31
N PHE A 95 -15.87 11.44 -0.18
CA PHE A 95 -14.87 10.42 0.16
C PHE A 95 -14.57 10.34 1.66
N TYR A 96 -14.46 11.49 2.35
CA TYR A 96 -14.27 11.50 3.80
C TYR A 96 -15.47 10.89 4.53
N ALA A 97 -16.70 11.15 4.08
CA ALA A 97 -17.89 10.53 4.63
C ALA A 97 -17.86 9.00 4.43
N VAL A 98 -17.44 8.53 3.27
CA VAL A 98 -17.26 7.09 3.00
C VAL A 98 -16.23 6.48 3.96
N ILE A 99 -15.05 7.10 4.09
CA ILE A 99 -13.98 6.64 5.01
C ILE A 99 -14.50 6.56 6.44
N ALA A 100 -15.21 7.59 6.91
CA ALA A 100 -15.75 7.63 8.26
C ALA A 100 -16.76 6.51 8.51
N ASN A 101 -17.66 6.22 7.56
CA ASN A 101 -18.63 5.14 7.68
C ASN A 101 -17.98 3.75 7.70
N PHE A 102 -16.96 3.52 6.88
CA PHE A 102 -16.21 2.26 6.91
C PHE A 102 -15.42 2.10 8.22
N ALA A 103 -14.77 3.17 8.70
CA ALA A 103 -14.07 3.14 9.97
C ALA A 103 -15.02 2.88 11.15
N LEU A 104 -16.21 3.49 11.14
CA LEU A 104 -17.27 3.28 12.14
C LEU A 104 -17.78 1.82 12.15
N ALA A 105 -18.05 1.25 10.98
CA ALA A 105 -18.50 -0.14 10.87
C ALA A 105 -17.41 -1.13 11.32
N ALA A 106 -16.17 -0.89 10.90
CA ALA A 106 -15.03 -1.75 11.23
C ALA A 106 -14.70 -1.72 12.72
N SER A 107 -14.71 -0.54 13.36
CA SER A 107 -14.48 -0.43 14.80
C SER A 107 -15.55 -1.17 15.60
N GLY A 108 -16.82 -1.07 15.19
CA GLY A 108 -17.93 -1.81 15.81
C GLY A 108 -17.74 -3.33 15.72
N SER A 109 -17.32 -3.82 14.55
CA SER A 109 -17.02 -5.24 14.36
C SER A 109 -15.86 -5.71 15.24
N VAL A 110 -14.79 -4.92 15.36
CA VAL A 110 -13.59 -5.31 16.13
C VAL A 110 -13.87 -5.30 17.63
N VAL A 111 -14.60 -4.30 18.13
CA VAL A 111 -14.98 -4.25 19.55
C VAL A 111 -15.86 -5.46 19.89
N ASN A 112 -16.85 -5.79 19.05
CA ASN A 112 -17.69 -6.98 19.24
C ASN A 112 -16.87 -8.28 19.25
N GLU A 113 -15.89 -8.42 18.34
CA GLU A 113 -15.01 -9.60 18.32
C GLU A 113 -14.18 -9.74 19.60
N ILE A 114 -13.74 -8.62 20.18
CA ILE A 114 -12.88 -8.61 21.38
C ILE A 114 -13.71 -8.86 22.65
N THR A 115 -14.82 -8.15 22.81
CA THR A 115 -15.59 -8.17 24.06
C THR A 115 -16.70 -9.22 24.09
N GLY A 116 -17.03 -9.80 22.93
CA GLY A 116 -18.13 -10.77 22.79
C GLY A 116 -19.52 -10.17 22.92
N VAL A 117 -19.65 -8.84 23.01
CA VAL A 117 -20.91 -8.12 23.15
C VAL A 117 -21.00 -6.97 22.15
N SER A 118 -22.21 -6.50 21.87
CA SER A 118 -22.42 -5.37 20.96
C SER A 118 -21.62 -4.15 21.42
N ALA A 119 -20.88 -3.54 20.47
CA ALA A 119 -20.11 -2.32 20.70
C ALA A 119 -20.97 -1.12 21.14
N SER A 120 -22.30 -1.19 20.97
CA SER A 120 -23.24 -0.18 21.47
C SER A 120 -23.22 0.00 22.99
N HIS A 121 -22.88 -1.05 23.75
CA HIS A 121 -22.75 -0.99 25.21
C HIS A 121 -21.40 -0.44 25.68
N LEU A 122 -20.46 -0.25 24.74
CA LEU A 122 -19.07 0.10 25.02
C LEU A 122 -18.72 1.39 24.28
N SER A 123 -19.37 2.49 24.65
CA SER A 123 -19.36 3.74 23.87
C SER A 123 -17.98 4.39 23.80
N TYR A 124 -17.22 4.39 24.90
CA TYR A 124 -15.89 4.99 24.92
C TYR A 124 -14.88 4.14 24.16
N THR A 125 -14.94 2.82 24.34
CA THR A 125 -14.11 1.83 23.65
C THR A 125 -14.38 1.83 22.16
N HIS A 126 -15.64 1.93 21.74
CA HIS A 126 -16.02 2.05 20.34
C HIS A 126 -15.44 3.32 19.72
N ASN A 127 -15.56 4.47 20.38
CA ASN A 127 -14.99 5.72 19.90
C ASN A 127 -13.45 5.68 19.85
N PHE A 128 -12.80 5.08 20.85
CA PHE A 128 -11.35 4.88 20.86
C PHE A 128 -10.89 3.98 19.69
N ALA A 129 -11.62 2.89 19.44
CA ALA A 129 -11.35 2.02 18.30
C ALA A 129 -11.48 2.77 16.96
N ILE A 130 -12.46 3.67 16.80
CA ILE A 130 -12.56 4.52 15.59
C ILE A 130 -11.29 5.35 15.40
N LEU A 131 -10.78 5.98 16.46
CA LEU A 131 -9.57 6.82 16.40
C LEU A 131 -8.34 6.02 15.96
N LEU A 132 -8.20 4.79 16.44
CA LEU A 132 -7.10 3.89 16.06
C LEU A 132 -7.22 3.41 14.61
N TYR A 133 -8.43 3.14 14.13
CA TYR A 133 -8.67 2.58 12.80
C TYR A 133 -8.76 3.62 11.67
N LEU A 134 -9.10 4.88 11.96
CA LEU A 134 -9.27 5.93 10.95
C LEU A 134 -8.02 6.14 10.07
N PRO A 135 -6.78 6.22 10.61
CA PRO A 135 -5.58 6.36 9.79
C PRO A 135 -5.36 5.18 8.83
N ILE A 136 -5.65 3.95 9.27
CA ILE A 136 -5.52 2.74 8.45
C ILE A 136 -6.51 2.80 7.30
N TRP A 137 -7.78 3.12 7.58
CA TRP A 137 -8.82 3.24 6.56
C TRP A 137 -8.55 4.39 5.59
N PHE A 138 -7.96 5.50 6.04
CA PHE A 138 -7.54 6.59 5.17
C PHE A 138 -6.51 6.10 4.14
N VAL A 139 -5.50 5.33 4.58
CA VAL A 139 -4.50 4.75 3.66
C VAL A 139 -5.14 3.74 2.71
N CYS A 140 -5.95 2.81 3.21
CA CYS A 140 -6.63 1.79 2.39
C CYS A 140 -7.51 2.41 1.30
N ILE A 141 -8.38 3.36 1.67
CA ILE A 141 -9.27 4.03 0.71
C ILE A 141 -8.47 4.93 -0.26
N SER A 142 -7.38 5.55 0.19
CA SER A 142 -6.51 6.32 -0.71
C SER A 142 -5.84 5.43 -1.75
N ILE A 143 -5.34 4.25 -1.36
CA ILE A 143 -4.78 3.26 -2.30
C ILE A 143 -5.87 2.78 -3.28
N LEU A 144 -7.08 2.48 -2.79
CA LEU A 144 -8.20 2.08 -3.63
C LEU A 144 -8.61 3.19 -4.61
N ALA A 145 -8.66 4.45 -4.16
CA ALA A 145 -8.99 5.60 -4.99
C ALA A 145 -7.92 5.83 -6.07
N LEU A 146 -6.63 5.68 -5.72
CA LEU A 146 -5.53 5.73 -6.69
C LEU A 146 -5.65 4.61 -7.73
N LEU A 147 -6.00 3.39 -7.30
CA LEU A 147 -6.23 2.25 -8.17
C LEU A 147 -7.38 2.51 -9.16
N LEU A 148 -8.51 3.04 -8.68
CA LEU A 148 -9.66 3.39 -9.52
C LEU A 148 -9.33 4.54 -10.49
N LEU A 149 -8.68 5.60 -10.01
CA LEU A 149 -8.30 6.76 -10.81
C LEU A 149 -7.39 6.36 -11.99
N GLN A 150 -6.51 5.40 -11.71
CA GLN A 150 -5.59 4.87 -12.70
C GLN A 150 -6.30 4.10 -13.83
N ILE A 151 -7.47 3.52 -13.58
CA ILE A 151 -8.32 2.91 -14.61
C ILE A 151 -9.12 3.99 -15.35
N VAL A 152 -9.65 4.99 -14.64
CA VAL A 152 -10.55 6.02 -15.22
C VAL A 152 -9.85 6.89 -16.27
N ILE A 153 -8.61 7.34 -16.03
CA ILE A 153 -7.90 8.24 -16.95
C ILE A 153 -7.62 7.64 -18.34
N PRO A 154 -7.05 6.43 -18.48
CA PRO A 154 -6.88 5.82 -19.79
C PRO A 154 -8.24 5.52 -20.46
N CYS A 155 -9.26 5.10 -19.70
CA CYS A 155 -10.62 4.92 -20.23
C CYS A 155 -11.20 6.22 -20.80
N TYR A 156 -11.04 7.35 -20.10
CA TYR A 156 -11.47 8.67 -20.58
C TYR A 156 -10.80 9.05 -21.92
N LEU A 157 -9.49 8.79 -22.05
CA LEU A 157 -8.77 9.08 -23.30
C LEU A 157 -9.18 8.15 -24.44
N LEU A 158 -9.40 6.87 -24.16
CA LEU A 158 -9.91 5.91 -25.16
C LEU A 158 -11.32 6.29 -25.63
N PHE A 159 -12.18 6.76 -24.72
CA PHE A 159 -13.51 7.23 -25.05
C PHE A 159 -13.48 8.41 -26.03
N HIS A 160 -12.65 9.43 -25.76
CA HIS A 160 -12.48 10.59 -26.65
C HIS A 160 -11.90 10.18 -28.02
N ILE A 161 -10.97 9.23 -28.06
CA ILE A 161 -10.47 8.67 -29.34
C ILE A 161 -11.59 7.93 -30.09
N GLY A 162 -12.42 7.16 -29.38
CA GLY A 162 -13.58 6.46 -29.95
C GLY A 162 -14.59 7.43 -30.56
N LEU A 163 -14.91 8.52 -29.87
CA LEU A 163 -15.77 9.59 -30.38
C LEU A 163 -15.19 10.23 -31.66
N ARG A 164 -13.87 10.42 -31.70
CA ARG A 164 -13.18 10.91 -32.91
C ARG A 164 -13.30 9.94 -34.08
N ILE A 165 -13.16 8.63 -33.85
CA ILE A 165 -13.32 7.59 -34.89
C ILE A 165 -14.76 7.56 -35.41
N LEU A 166 -15.75 7.78 -34.54
CA LEU A 166 -17.17 7.86 -34.88
C LEU A 166 -17.56 9.18 -35.58
N GLY A 167 -16.61 10.11 -35.76
CA GLY A 167 -16.85 11.38 -36.46
C GLY A 167 -17.71 12.37 -35.69
N LEU A 168 -17.91 12.19 -34.38
CA LEU A 168 -18.78 13.01 -33.53
C LEU A 168 -18.05 14.24 -32.93
N GLU A 169 -16.74 14.40 -33.19
CA GLU A 169 -15.94 15.50 -32.63
C GLU A 169 -15.64 16.60 -33.64
N THR A 170 -16.05 17.82 -33.30
CA THR A 170 -15.65 19.05 -33.99
C THR A 170 -14.21 19.40 -33.62
N ASN A 171 -13.38 19.69 -34.63
CA ASN A 171 -11.95 20.02 -34.51
C ASN A 171 -11.66 21.18 -33.53
N GLN A 172 -11.50 20.90 -32.24
CA GLN A 172 -10.76 21.77 -31.33
C GLN A 172 -9.33 21.22 -31.20
N GLN A 173 -8.54 21.58 -32.20
CA GLN A 173 -7.13 21.22 -32.31
C GLN A 173 -6.31 22.05 -31.31
N ASP A 174 -6.22 21.60 -30.06
CA ASP A 174 -5.24 22.13 -29.12
C ASP A 174 -3.83 21.65 -29.52
N ASN A 175 -3.19 22.45 -30.36
CA ASN A 175 -1.93 22.21 -31.10
C ASN A 175 -0.65 22.02 -30.24
N LYS A 176 -0.72 21.65 -28.95
CA LYS A 176 0.46 21.66 -28.06
C LYS A 176 0.91 20.31 -27.48
N LYS A 177 0.27 19.18 -27.77
CA LYS A 177 0.70 17.89 -27.20
C LYS A 177 0.94 16.82 -28.27
N ARG A 178 2.18 16.73 -28.75
CA ARG A 178 2.60 15.85 -29.85
C ARG A 178 2.49 14.33 -29.56
N PHE A 179 2.49 13.92 -28.29
CA PHE A 179 2.56 12.50 -27.89
C PHE A 179 1.49 12.06 -26.89
N VAL A 180 0.28 12.64 -26.91
CA VAL A 180 -0.78 12.30 -25.92
C VAL A 180 -1.19 10.83 -25.98
N VAL A 181 -1.40 10.29 -27.19
CA VAL A 181 -1.93 8.94 -27.37
C VAL A 181 -0.89 7.88 -26.98
N THR A 182 0.36 8.03 -27.43
CA THR A 182 1.43 7.07 -27.12
C THR A 182 1.78 7.07 -25.64
N THR A 183 1.75 8.24 -24.98
CA THR A 183 2.01 8.32 -23.54
C THR A 183 0.84 7.80 -22.71
N ALA A 184 -0.39 7.93 -23.20
CA ALA A 184 -1.57 7.30 -22.58
C ALA A 184 -1.52 5.77 -22.65
N PHE A 185 -1.14 5.20 -23.79
CA PHE A 185 -1.00 3.75 -23.94
C PHE A 185 0.13 3.20 -23.06
N LEU A 186 1.29 3.86 -23.08
CA LEU A 186 2.42 3.50 -22.21
C LEU A 186 2.03 3.54 -20.72
N ARG A 187 1.27 4.58 -20.32
CA ARG A 187 0.73 4.69 -18.96
C ARG A 187 -0.20 3.54 -18.64
N MET A 188 -1.09 3.14 -19.55
CA MET A 188 -2.03 2.04 -19.32
C MET A 188 -1.30 0.72 -19.06
N VAL A 189 -0.22 0.44 -19.82
CA VAL A 189 0.58 -0.78 -19.60
C VAL A 189 1.30 -0.72 -18.26
N LEU A 190 2.03 0.37 -17.97
CA LEU A 190 2.76 0.53 -16.70
C LEU A 190 1.84 0.58 -15.48
N SER A 191 0.64 1.13 -15.65
CA SER A 191 -0.44 1.11 -14.67
C SER A 191 -0.86 -0.30 -14.28
N VAL A 192 -1.10 -1.16 -15.26
CA VAL A 192 -1.54 -2.53 -15.00
C VAL A 192 -0.43 -3.29 -14.28
N VAL A 193 0.83 -3.07 -14.66
CA VAL A 193 1.99 -3.60 -13.93
C VAL A 193 2.02 -3.09 -12.49
N LEU A 194 1.79 -1.80 -12.24
CA LEU A 194 1.69 -1.24 -10.89
C LEU A 194 0.55 -1.90 -10.09
N LEU A 195 -0.61 -2.12 -10.71
CA LEU A 195 -1.79 -2.71 -10.08
C LEU A 195 -1.56 -4.16 -9.67
N MET A 196 -0.93 -4.96 -10.53
CA MET A 196 -0.53 -6.33 -10.20
C MET A 196 0.44 -6.36 -9.01
N ASN A 197 1.39 -5.41 -8.96
CA ASN A 197 2.29 -5.29 -7.80
C ASN A 197 1.56 -4.82 -6.54
N LEU A 198 0.58 -3.90 -6.63
CA LEU A 198 -0.21 -3.46 -5.47
C LEU A 198 -1.08 -4.58 -4.89
N VAL A 199 -1.66 -5.43 -5.73
CA VAL A 199 -2.39 -6.63 -5.27
C VAL A 199 -1.43 -7.60 -4.59
N ALA A 200 -0.23 -7.82 -5.14
CA ALA A 200 0.81 -8.63 -4.50
C ALA A 200 1.31 -8.04 -3.16
N ILE A 201 1.20 -6.72 -2.95
CA ILE A 201 1.48 -6.06 -1.65
C ILE A 201 0.34 -6.29 -0.67
N SER A 202 -0.91 -6.27 -1.14
CA SER A 202 -2.09 -6.50 -0.30
C SER A 202 -2.12 -7.92 0.26
N ASP A 203 -1.52 -8.89 -0.45
CA ASP A 203 -1.27 -10.25 0.05
C ASP A 203 -0.02 -10.35 0.96
N GLY A 204 0.65 -9.23 1.22
CA GLY A 204 1.55 -9.03 2.37
C GLY A 204 3.05 -9.08 2.11
N GLU A 205 3.56 -9.21 0.88
CA GLU A 205 4.90 -9.80 0.73
C GLU A 205 6.02 -8.94 0.13
N THR A 206 5.82 -7.69 -0.31
CA THR A 206 6.78 -7.22 -1.35
C THR A 206 7.35 -5.79 -1.28
N LEU A 207 6.67 -4.81 -0.68
CA LEU A 207 7.15 -3.42 -0.68
C LEU A 207 8.11 -3.10 0.48
N LEU A 208 7.81 -3.60 1.68
CA LEU A 208 8.61 -3.31 2.87
C LEU A 208 9.90 -4.18 2.94
N GLU A 209 9.92 -5.31 2.26
CA GLU A 209 11.03 -6.27 2.24
C GLU A 209 12.20 -5.74 1.41
N ASN A 210 11.90 -5.11 0.28
CA ASN A 210 12.91 -4.50 -0.57
C ASN A 210 13.42 -3.15 -0.02
N VAL A 211 12.59 -2.42 0.73
CA VAL A 211 13.01 -1.20 1.44
C VAL A 211 13.88 -1.55 2.64
N ALA A 212 13.49 -2.53 3.45
CA ALA A 212 14.28 -3.04 4.57
C ALA A 212 15.65 -3.58 4.10
N ASN A 213 15.67 -4.38 3.02
CA ASN A 213 16.90 -4.93 2.45
C ASN A 213 17.84 -3.84 1.89
N LYS A 214 17.32 -2.71 1.41
CA LYS A 214 18.15 -1.57 0.94
C LYS A 214 18.65 -0.67 2.06
N ILE A 215 17.86 -0.48 3.12
CA ILE A 215 18.30 0.28 4.30
C ILE A 215 19.43 -0.48 5.01
N GLN A 216 19.29 -1.80 5.18
CA GLN A 216 20.33 -2.64 5.80
C GLN A 216 21.62 -2.75 4.98
N LYS A 217 21.52 -2.67 3.64
CA LYS A 217 22.69 -2.74 2.75
C LYS A 217 23.48 -1.43 2.68
N ASN A 218 22.83 -0.29 2.94
CA ASN A 218 23.48 1.02 2.96
C ASN A 218 24.14 1.35 4.32
N GLU A 219 23.77 0.67 5.41
CA GLU A 219 24.40 0.87 6.73
C GLU A 219 25.72 0.09 6.90
N LYS A 220 25.97 -0.95 6.09
CA LYS A 220 27.25 -1.70 6.12
C LYS A 220 28.42 -1.02 5.39
N VAL A 221 28.23 0.20 4.87
CA VAL A 221 29.29 1.03 4.25
C VAL A 221 29.27 2.43 4.87
N SER A 222 29.51 2.54 6.18
CA SER A 222 30.14 3.71 6.82
C SER A 222 30.03 3.61 8.35
N LEU A 223 30.73 2.68 8.98
CA LEU A 223 31.09 2.83 10.41
C LEU A 223 32.31 1.96 10.81
N ALA A 224 33.34 1.89 9.96
CA ALA A 224 34.57 1.15 10.26
C ALA A 224 35.80 2.06 10.46
N ASN A 225 35.66 3.38 10.33
CA ASN A 225 36.76 4.32 10.57
C ASN A 225 36.26 5.44 11.48
N THR A 226 36.38 5.25 12.79
CA THR A 226 36.86 6.22 13.81
C THR A 226 36.54 5.62 15.18
N VAL A 227 37.57 5.17 15.88
CA VAL A 227 37.90 5.47 17.29
C VAL A 227 38.94 4.45 17.74
N VAL A 228 40.05 5.03 18.17
CA VAL A 228 41.32 4.45 18.60
C VAL A 228 41.19 3.93 20.04
N GLU A 229 41.78 2.75 20.26
CA GLU A 229 42.45 2.26 21.50
C GLU A 229 41.59 1.85 22.71
N VAL A 230 41.68 0.57 23.12
CA VAL A 230 42.41 0.10 24.32
C VAL A 230 42.60 -1.43 24.21
N LYS A 231 43.83 -1.89 24.47
CA LYS A 231 44.29 -3.29 24.52
C LYS A 231 43.74 -4.03 25.74
N ILE A 232 43.52 -5.35 25.64
CA ILE A 232 44.20 -6.41 26.43
C ILE A 232 43.94 -7.77 25.76
N THR A 233 45.01 -8.55 25.76
CA THR A 233 45.26 -9.82 25.08
C THR A 233 44.76 -11.03 25.90
N GLU A 234 44.40 -12.09 25.17
CA GLU A 234 44.79 -13.51 25.38
C GLU A 234 43.70 -14.58 25.65
N LYS A 235 43.72 -15.57 24.73
CA LYS A 235 43.48 -17.02 24.88
C LYS A 235 42.08 -17.53 25.28
N ALA A 236 41.39 -18.15 24.33
CA ALA A 236 41.46 -19.60 24.10
C ALA A 236 40.56 -20.00 22.91
N GLN A 237 41.18 -20.44 21.81
CA GLN A 237 40.53 -21.19 20.75
C GLN A 237 40.38 -22.63 21.20
N THR A 238 39.17 -23.16 21.27
CA THR A 238 38.76 -24.47 20.72
C THR A 238 37.28 -24.66 21.07
N GLU A 239 36.41 -24.70 20.06
CA GLU A 239 35.00 -25.20 20.06
C GLU A 239 34.09 -24.52 19.01
N ALA A 240 34.64 -23.81 18.02
CA ALA A 240 33.83 -23.13 16.98
C ALA A 240 34.14 -23.59 15.54
N GLU A 241 34.53 -24.85 15.34
CA GLU A 241 34.82 -25.39 13.99
C GLU A 241 33.74 -26.34 13.45
N ASN A 242 32.59 -26.47 14.14
CA ASN A 242 31.44 -27.27 13.67
C ASN A 242 30.18 -26.44 13.35
N ALA A 243 30.26 -25.11 13.34
CA ALA A 243 29.13 -24.23 13.03
C ALA A 243 29.25 -23.57 11.64
N ALA A 244 30.10 -24.08 10.75
CA ALA A 244 30.42 -23.45 9.46
C ALA A 244 29.70 -24.07 8.24
N ASN A 245 28.88 -25.11 8.41
CA ASN A 245 28.27 -25.83 7.29
C ASN A 245 26.73 -25.83 7.24
N ASP A 246 26.04 -24.93 7.96
CA ASP A 246 24.56 -24.86 7.91
C ASP A 246 23.99 -23.48 7.57
N LEU A 247 24.73 -22.65 6.84
CA LEU A 247 24.28 -21.29 6.47
C LEU A 247 24.40 -21.02 4.97
N THR A 248 24.06 -22.01 4.14
CA THR A 248 23.92 -21.80 2.70
C THR A 248 22.64 -22.41 2.17
N MET A 249 21.49 -21.91 2.63
CA MET A 249 20.23 -21.88 1.86
C MET A 249 19.12 -21.25 2.71
N GLN A 250 18.97 -19.92 2.68
CA GLN A 250 17.72 -19.23 3.04
C GLN A 250 17.89 -17.74 2.72
N SER A 251 17.81 -17.40 1.44
CA SER A 251 17.83 -16.01 0.97
C SER A 251 16.64 -15.79 0.04
N ALA A 252 15.47 -15.52 0.65
CA ALA A 252 14.26 -14.88 0.09
C ALA A 252 13.04 -15.10 1.00
N ASP A 253 13.06 -16.12 1.89
CA ASP A 253 11.90 -16.52 2.70
C ASP A 253 11.77 -15.76 4.03
N GLY A 254 12.88 -15.24 4.56
CA GLY A 254 12.91 -14.61 5.88
C GLY A 254 12.32 -13.20 5.96
N THR A 255 12.16 -12.50 4.85
CA THR A 255 11.69 -11.10 4.88
C THR A 255 10.19 -10.98 4.62
N ILE A 256 9.59 -11.86 3.81
CA ILE A 256 8.13 -12.02 3.70
C ILE A 256 7.53 -12.36 5.07
N GLU A 257 8.14 -13.31 5.78
CA GLU A 257 7.70 -13.72 7.12
C GLU A 257 7.83 -12.57 8.13
N SER A 258 8.87 -11.73 8.01
CA SER A 258 9.05 -10.56 8.87
C SER A 258 7.96 -9.49 8.67
N LEU A 259 7.41 -9.35 7.46
CA LEU A 259 6.35 -8.41 7.14
C LEU A 259 4.96 -8.90 7.55
N ARG A 260 4.67 -10.18 7.31
CA ARG A 260 3.48 -10.83 7.87
C ARG A 260 3.49 -10.71 9.38
N THR A 261 4.63 -11.00 10.01
CA THR A 261 4.82 -10.86 11.44
C THR A 261 4.60 -9.42 11.90
N PHE A 262 5.11 -8.41 11.18
CA PHE A 262 4.87 -7.00 11.51
C PHE A 262 3.39 -6.62 11.41
N GLY A 263 2.71 -7.00 10.32
CA GLY A 263 1.28 -6.76 10.16
C GLY A 263 0.46 -7.41 11.26
N HIS A 264 0.71 -8.69 11.55
CA HIS A 264 0.07 -9.41 12.65
C HIS A 264 0.36 -8.78 14.01
N THR A 265 1.59 -8.32 14.25
CA THR A 265 1.98 -7.64 15.50
C THR A 265 1.29 -6.30 15.66
N TYR A 266 1.19 -5.51 14.59
CA TYR A 266 0.50 -4.22 14.58
C TYR A 266 -1.01 -4.39 14.85
N TYR A 267 -1.68 -5.31 14.13
CA TYR A 267 -3.10 -5.60 14.36
C TYR A 267 -3.35 -6.18 15.75
N LYS A 268 -2.46 -7.05 16.24
CA LYS A 268 -2.55 -7.58 17.60
C LYS A 268 -2.41 -6.46 18.63
N GLY A 269 -1.42 -5.58 18.48
CA GLY A 269 -1.21 -4.43 19.37
C GLY A 269 -2.40 -3.47 19.42
N ILE A 270 -3.05 -3.19 18.28
CA ILE A 270 -4.29 -2.39 18.26
C ILE A 270 -5.40 -3.07 19.07
N ARG A 271 -5.58 -4.38 18.91
CA ARG A 271 -6.62 -5.13 19.63
C ARG A 271 -6.32 -5.25 21.12
N GLU A 272 -5.06 -5.40 21.51
CA GLU A 272 -4.61 -5.33 22.90
C GLU A 272 -4.88 -3.95 23.50
N LEU A 273 -4.63 -2.86 22.77
CA LEU A 273 -4.96 -1.51 23.22
C LEU A 273 -6.47 -1.30 23.41
N ILE A 274 -7.29 -1.85 22.51
CA ILE A 274 -8.75 -1.77 22.64
C ILE A 274 -9.22 -2.56 23.87
N ALA A 275 -8.70 -3.76 24.10
CA ALA A 275 -9.03 -4.57 25.27
C ALA A 275 -8.60 -3.89 26.58
N LEU A 276 -7.38 -3.34 26.61
CA LEU A 276 -6.87 -2.53 27.71
C LEU A 276 -7.75 -1.31 27.98
N PHE A 277 -8.21 -0.64 26.93
CA PHE A 277 -9.07 0.53 27.05
C PHE A 277 -10.42 0.16 27.67
N ALA A 278 -11.05 -0.93 27.18
CA ALA A 278 -12.28 -1.44 27.76
C ALA A 278 -12.12 -1.74 29.26
N TYR A 279 -11.03 -2.40 29.64
CA TYR A 279 -10.75 -2.73 31.04
C TYR A 279 -10.49 -1.51 31.93
N LYS A 280 -9.69 -0.53 31.47
CA LYS A 280 -9.25 0.60 32.31
C LYS A 280 -10.16 1.82 32.29
N PHE A 281 -10.83 2.07 31.17
CA PHE A 281 -11.52 3.35 30.93
C PHE A 281 -13.02 3.20 30.68
N GLU A 282 -13.50 2.05 30.22
CA GLU A 282 -14.94 1.81 30.09
C GLU A 282 -15.52 1.13 31.33
N ALA A 283 -14.82 0.14 31.87
CA ALA A 283 -15.33 -0.68 32.95
C ALA A 283 -15.16 -0.04 34.32
N ASP A 284 -16.16 -0.25 35.18
CA ASP A 284 -16.18 0.24 36.53
C ASP A 284 -15.60 -0.78 37.51
N GLY A 285 -14.74 -0.31 38.40
CA GLY A 285 -14.19 -1.13 39.50
C GLY A 285 -15.21 -1.45 40.60
N ARG A 286 -16.39 -0.82 40.59
CA ARG A 286 -17.49 -1.06 41.53
C ARG A 286 -18.76 -1.36 40.73
N SER A 287 -19.54 -2.36 41.17
CA SER A 287 -20.81 -2.71 40.55
C SER A 287 -21.90 -2.90 41.62
N ARG A 288 -23.16 -2.70 41.22
CA ARG A 288 -24.35 -3.03 42.02
C ARG A 288 -24.67 -4.53 42.00
N CYS A 289 -24.04 -5.26 41.09
CA CYS A 289 -24.16 -6.70 40.91
C CYS A 289 -22.98 -7.40 41.60
N GLU A 290 -23.17 -8.66 41.98
CA GLU A 290 -22.10 -9.54 42.46
C GLU A 290 -20.98 -9.64 41.40
N LYS A 291 -19.73 -9.45 41.84
CA LYS A 291 -18.54 -9.49 40.99
C LYS A 291 -17.34 -10.06 41.77
N LEU A 292 -16.32 -10.53 41.05
CA LEU A 292 -15.05 -10.93 41.65
C LEU A 292 -14.29 -9.73 42.25
N ALA A 293 -13.44 -10.01 43.25
CA ALA A 293 -12.70 -8.97 43.98
C ALA A 293 -11.77 -8.15 43.05
N ASN A 294 -11.12 -8.80 42.09
CA ASN A 294 -10.16 -8.20 41.16
C ASN A 294 -10.71 -8.09 39.72
N SER A 295 -12.04 -8.00 39.56
CA SER A 295 -12.67 -7.77 38.26
C SER A 295 -13.23 -6.35 38.13
N VAL A 296 -13.38 -5.92 36.89
CA VAL A 296 -14.10 -4.70 36.53
C VAL A 296 -15.34 -5.10 35.72
N VAL A 297 -16.35 -4.24 35.73
CA VAL A 297 -17.67 -4.59 35.18
C VAL A 297 -18.19 -3.47 34.29
N VAL A 298 -18.83 -3.85 33.18
CA VAL A 298 -19.66 -2.95 32.35
C VAL A 298 -21.10 -3.44 32.45
N GLU A 299 -22.02 -2.53 32.80
CA GLU A 299 -23.45 -2.83 32.86
C GLU A 299 -24.02 -2.89 31.43
N LEU A 300 -24.54 -4.05 31.00
CA LEU A 300 -25.12 -4.21 29.67
C LEU A 300 -26.61 -3.86 29.68
N ASN A 301 -27.33 -4.39 30.67
CA ASN A 301 -28.75 -4.16 30.93
C ASN A 301 -29.07 -4.43 32.42
N ASP A 302 -30.35 -4.39 32.80
CA ASP A 302 -30.79 -4.59 34.19
C ASP A 302 -30.51 -6.01 34.75
N TYR A 303 -30.22 -6.98 33.89
CA TYR A 303 -30.09 -8.40 34.23
C TYR A 303 -28.73 -9.00 33.88
N GLU A 304 -27.88 -8.29 33.14
CA GLU A 304 -26.63 -8.80 32.60
C GLU A 304 -25.52 -7.77 32.73
N ILE A 305 -24.36 -8.25 33.13
CA ILE A 305 -23.14 -7.50 33.25
C ILE A 305 -22.03 -8.19 32.44
N LEU A 306 -21.16 -7.39 31.85
CA LEU A 306 -19.92 -7.87 31.27
C LEU A 306 -18.83 -7.74 32.33
N GLU A 307 -18.35 -8.87 32.84
CA GLU A 307 -17.23 -8.91 33.75
C GLU A 307 -15.93 -9.10 32.98
N ILE A 308 -14.92 -8.28 33.30
CA ILE A 308 -13.61 -8.29 32.65
C ILE A 308 -12.55 -8.60 33.71
N THR A 309 -11.70 -9.58 33.42
CA THR A 309 -10.59 -10.00 34.29
C THR A 309 -9.28 -10.07 33.52
N GLU A 310 -8.16 -9.77 34.19
CA GLU A 310 -6.82 -9.95 33.63
C GLU A 310 -6.49 -11.44 33.54
N SER A 311 -6.11 -11.91 32.35
CA SER A 311 -5.73 -13.31 32.11
C SER A 311 -4.60 -13.40 31.09
N ALA A 312 -3.46 -13.92 31.52
CA ALA A 312 -2.28 -14.11 30.67
C ALA A 312 -2.49 -15.17 29.56
N ASN A 313 -3.50 -16.03 29.71
CA ASN A 313 -3.81 -17.11 28.77
C ASN A 313 -4.76 -16.68 27.64
N GLU A 314 -5.34 -15.48 27.73
CA GLU A 314 -6.29 -14.98 26.74
C GLU A 314 -5.61 -14.23 25.59
N LYS A 315 -6.26 -14.26 24.42
CA LYS A 315 -5.70 -13.76 23.14
C LYS A 315 -5.23 -12.31 23.19
N TYR A 316 -5.87 -11.49 24.03
CA TYR A 316 -5.60 -10.05 24.19
C TYR A 316 -5.28 -9.66 25.65
N GLY A 317 -4.95 -10.63 26.52
CA GLY A 317 -4.58 -10.39 27.92
C GLY A 317 -5.75 -10.17 28.89
N TYR A 318 -6.99 -10.15 28.38
CA TYR A 318 -8.21 -9.94 29.15
C TYR A 318 -9.25 -11.00 28.80
N HIS A 319 -9.93 -11.51 29.82
CA HIS A 319 -11.08 -12.40 29.68
C HIS A 319 -12.36 -11.58 29.83
N PHE A 320 -13.25 -11.69 28.84
CA PHE A 320 -14.54 -11.01 28.79
C PHE A 320 -15.65 -12.06 28.96
N GLU A 321 -16.45 -11.93 30.03
CA GLU A 321 -17.51 -12.89 30.34
C GLU A 321 -18.83 -12.18 30.65
N VAL A 322 -19.90 -12.58 29.98
CA VAL A 322 -21.25 -12.06 30.28
C VAL A 322 -21.89 -12.88 31.39
N LYS A 323 -22.28 -12.23 32.48
CA LYS A 323 -22.90 -12.84 33.66
C LYS A 323 -24.23 -12.19 33.98
N LYS A 324 -25.10 -12.96 34.65
CA LYS A 324 -26.35 -12.42 35.19
C LYS A 324 -26.05 -11.49 36.37
N CYS A 325 -26.66 -10.31 36.40
CA CYS A 325 -26.59 -9.40 37.52
C CYS A 325 -27.34 -9.98 38.72
N ILE A 326 -26.62 -10.32 39.78
CA ILE A 326 -27.19 -10.66 41.08
C ILE A 326 -27.00 -9.45 41.98
N SER A 327 -28.05 -8.64 42.15
CA SER A 327 -27.97 -7.46 43.02
C SER A 327 -28.41 -7.80 44.45
N PRO A 328 -27.70 -7.33 45.49
CA PRO A 328 -28.15 -7.47 46.88
C PRO A 328 -29.52 -6.86 47.16
N ALA A 329 -29.98 -5.92 46.32
CA ALA A 329 -31.26 -5.24 46.47
C ALA A 329 -32.47 -6.11 46.06
N PHE A 330 -32.26 -7.08 45.17
CA PHE A 330 -33.28 -8.03 44.75
C PHE A 330 -32.95 -9.38 45.39
N GLY A 331 -33.61 -9.71 46.50
CA GLY A 331 -33.40 -10.99 47.20
C GLY A 331 -33.49 -12.17 46.22
N GLN A 332 -32.66 -13.19 46.41
CA GLN A 332 -32.59 -14.37 45.55
C GLN A 332 -34.00 -14.92 45.30
N ILE A 333 -34.52 -14.72 44.09
CA ILE A 333 -35.77 -15.35 43.68
C ILE A 333 -35.44 -16.82 43.47
N VAL A 334 -35.61 -17.61 44.52
CA VAL A 334 -35.48 -19.06 44.49
C VAL A 334 -36.47 -19.57 43.44
N SER A 335 -35.95 -19.98 42.28
CA SER A 335 -36.74 -20.73 41.32
C SER A 335 -37.25 -22.00 42.00
N PRO A 336 -38.56 -22.30 41.96
CA PRO A 336 -39.09 -23.49 42.61
C PRO A 336 -38.46 -24.74 41.99
N PRO A 337 -38.14 -25.76 42.80
CA PRO A 337 -37.66 -27.03 42.27
C PRO A 337 -38.73 -27.62 41.34
N LYS A 338 -38.28 -28.11 40.19
CA LYS A 338 -39.11 -28.80 39.19
C LYS A 338 -39.74 -30.06 39.76
#